data_AF-A0A382AEK3-F1
#
_entry.id   AF-A0A382AEK3-F1
#
_cell.length_a   1.000
_cell.length_b   1.000
_cell.length_c   1.000
_cell.angle_alpha   90.00
_cell.angle_beta   90.00
_cell.angle_gamma   90.00
#
_symmetry.space_group_name_H-M   'P 1'
#
loop_
_entity.id
_entity.type
_entity.pdbx_description
1 polymer ?
#
loop_
_entity_poly.entity_id
_entity_poly.type
_entity_poly.pdbx_seq_one_letter_code
_entity_poly.pdbx_strand_id
1 'polypeptide(L)'
;MASFGSSIREGVIVNLLDKPNVDNPGFKIKAITDCLDIEPAFSGSILKLTSWVSRYYLSSWGEALKCAAPAAIRTKQRQTIHLTATKDEIEKLKRRAKLQGRVLTELTNDGDLTINQLAKRVKKSSSSLRSVLALLQGKKLIDIRVNFRPNSQKKYATFVTLAKPISEIKQGMTSTLQRAPKQAEILHNLISGYNRLPISSAELLKTTNTSLTTLQALERKNLVELQSIEIIRNPWDSKLIEKTEPLSLNSDQINAVAEIHRAIEANLPQTFLLHGVTGSGKTEVYLQIIATVLNKKEGAIILIPEISLTPQTVSRFVGRFGENVAVLHSRLSDGERYDQWQKVRSGEA
;
A
#
# COMPACT_ATOMS: atom_id res chain seq x y z
N MET A 1 -2.82 -19.36 -2.44
CA MET A 1 -2.36 -19.80 -3.78
C MET A 1 -2.79 -21.22 -4.04
N ALA A 2 -3.42 -21.50 -5.19
CA ALA A 2 -3.82 -22.86 -5.56
C ALA A 2 -3.66 -23.12 -7.05
N SER A 3 -3.51 -24.39 -7.43
CA SER A 3 -3.51 -24.82 -8.84
C SER A 3 -4.92 -24.76 -9.40
N PHE A 4 -5.11 -24.02 -10.49
CA PHE A 4 -6.34 -23.94 -11.26
C PHE A 4 -6.06 -24.23 -12.74
N GLY A 5 -6.46 -25.42 -13.19
CA GLY A 5 -6.05 -25.98 -14.49
C GLY A 5 -4.53 -26.20 -14.55
N SER A 6 -3.89 -25.67 -15.59
CA SER A 6 -2.44 -25.66 -15.79
C SER A 6 -1.74 -24.44 -15.14
N SER A 7 -2.50 -23.54 -14.51
CA SER A 7 -1.98 -22.30 -13.93
C SER A 7 -2.06 -22.32 -12.41
N ILE A 8 -1.20 -21.54 -11.76
CA ILE A 8 -1.29 -21.23 -10.34
C ILE A 8 -2.00 -19.88 -10.20
N ARG A 9 -3.03 -19.80 -9.35
CA ARG A 9 -3.84 -18.60 -9.15
C ARG A 9 -4.01 -18.25 -7.68
N GLU A 10 -4.17 -16.96 -7.46
CA GLU A 10 -4.64 -16.41 -6.19
C GLU A 10 -6.14 -16.72 -6.03
N GLY A 11 -6.55 -16.98 -4.79
CA GLY A 11 -7.94 -17.22 -4.44
C GLY A 11 -8.15 -16.86 -2.97
N VAL A 12 -9.40 -16.55 -2.62
CA VAL A 12 -9.81 -16.21 -1.25
C VAL A 12 -10.49 -17.43 -0.64
N ILE A 13 -10.05 -17.82 0.56
CA ILE A 13 -10.72 -18.87 1.34
C ILE A 13 -11.96 -18.25 1.96
N VAL A 14 -13.15 -18.68 1.51
CA VAL A 14 -14.44 -18.13 1.97
C VAL A 14 -15.14 -19.00 3.00
N ASN A 15 -14.78 -20.28 3.08
CA ASN A 15 -15.30 -21.23 4.04
C ASN A 15 -14.34 -22.41 4.22
N LEU A 16 -14.38 -23.06 5.38
CA LEU A 16 -13.66 -24.31 5.67
C LEU A 16 -14.68 -25.42 5.90
N LEU A 17 -14.44 -26.58 5.30
CA LEU A 17 -15.29 -27.75 5.41
C LEU A 17 -14.45 -28.94 5.85
N ASP A 18 -14.95 -29.74 6.80
CA ASP A 18 -14.27 -30.96 7.24
C ASP A 18 -14.26 -32.05 6.16
N LYS A 19 -15.26 -32.01 5.27
CA LYS A 19 -15.39 -32.93 4.14
C LYS A 19 -15.78 -32.20 2.85
N PRO A 20 -15.31 -32.68 1.69
CA PRO A 20 -15.68 -32.11 0.41
C PRO A 20 -17.19 -32.24 0.17
N ASN A 21 -17.86 -31.15 -0.19
CA ASN A 21 -19.25 -31.18 -0.63
C ASN A 21 -19.31 -31.43 -2.14
N VAL A 22 -18.93 -32.64 -2.56
CA VAL A 22 -18.86 -33.03 -3.97
C VAL A 22 -19.41 -34.44 -4.14
N ASP A 23 -20.51 -34.59 -4.88
CA ASP A 23 -21.16 -35.88 -5.18
C ASP A 23 -20.46 -36.66 -6.31
N ASN A 24 -19.13 -36.57 -6.37
CA ASN A 24 -18.33 -37.27 -7.37
C ASN A 24 -17.12 -37.97 -6.69
N PRO A 25 -17.15 -39.32 -6.56
CA PRO A 25 -16.09 -40.10 -5.93
C PRO A 25 -14.72 -39.96 -6.62
N GLY A 26 -14.69 -39.61 -7.91
CA GLY A 26 -13.46 -39.41 -8.68
C GLY A 26 -12.88 -37.99 -8.57
N PHE A 27 -13.54 -37.07 -7.85
CA PHE A 27 -13.10 -35.69 -7.76
C PHE A 27 -11.84 -35.57 -6.90
N LYS A 28 -10.71 -35.25 -7.54
CA LYS A 28 -9.43 -35.04 -6.86
C LYS A 28 -9.29 -33.59 -6.42
N ILE A 29 -9.26 -33.36 -5.11
CA ILE A 29 -8.93 -32.06 -4.54
C ILE A 29 -7.43 -31.86 -4.59
N LYS A 30 -7.01 -30.71 -5.12
CA LYS A 30 -5.61 -30.30 -5.11
C LYS A 30 -5.32 -29.52 -3.82
N ALA A 31 -4.14 -29.74 -3.25
CA ALA A 31 -3.68 -28.98 -2.09
C ALA A 31 -3.48 -27.49 -2.44
N ILE A 32 -3.72 -26.62 -1.45
CA ILE A 32 -3.31 -25.22 -1.50
C ILE A 32 -1.78 -25.20 -1.47
N THR A 33 -1.18 -24.43 -2.36
CA THR A 33 0.28 -24.37 -2.54
C THR A 33 0.94 -23.44 -1.53
N ASP A 34 0.27 -22.33 -1.20
CA ASP A 34 0.80 -21.30 -0.30
C ASP A 34 -0.35 -20.46 0.29
N CYS A 35 -0.17 -19.92 1.49
CA CYS A 35 -1.10 -19.01 2.15
C CYS A 35 -0.47 -17.62 2.25
N LEU A 36 -1.02 -16.65 1.53
CA LEU A 36 -0.40 -15.32 1.38
C LEU A 36 -0.61 -14.41 2.59
N ASP A 37 -1.68 -14.63 3.34
CA ASP A 37 -2.08 -13.80 4.47
C ASP A 37 -2.08 -14.62 5.77
N ILE A 38 -1.58 -14.02 6.84
CA ILE A 38 -1.64 -14.59 8.20
C ILE A 38 -2.99 -14.25 8.85
N GLU A 39 -3.55 -13.09 8.51
CA GLU A 39 -4.86 -12.62 8.97
C GLU A 39 -5.84 -12.48 7.80
N PRO A 40 -7.16 -12.67 8.02
CA PRO A 40 -8.14 -12.51 6.96
C PRO A 40 -8.09 -11.11 6.31
N ALA A 41 -7.98 -11.08 4.98
CA ALA A 41 -8.01 -9.83 4.22
C ALA A 41 -9.39 -9.15 4.20
N PHE A 42 -10.46 -9.92 4.43
CA PHE A 42 -11.85 -9.47 4.44
C PHE A 42 -12.54 -9.81 5.75
N SER A 43 -13.34 -8.89 6.27
CA SER A 43 -14.21 -9.16 7.41
C SER A 43 -15.40 -10.04 7.02
N GLY A 44 -16.01 -10.71 8.00
CA GLY A 44 -17.22 -11.51 7.78
C GLY A 44 -18.37 -10.71 7.14
N SER A 45 -18.52 -9.43 7.48
CA SER A 45 -19.51 -8.53 6.88
C SER A 45 -19.25 -8.28 5.40
N ILE A 46 -17.99 -8.09 4.99
CA ILE A 46 -17.62 -7.94 3.58
C ILE A 46 -17.82 -9.25 2.81
N LEU A 47 -17.52 -10.41 3.41
CA LEU A 47 -17.80 -11.71 2.79
C LEU A 47 -19.32 -11.89 2.55
N LYS A 48 -20.15 -11.56 3.55
CA LYS A 48 -21.62 -11.59 3.42
C LYS A 48 -22.12 -10.63 2.34
N LEU A 49 -21.64 -9.38 2.34
CA LEU A 49 -22.02 -8.37 1.35
C LEU A 49 -21.64 -8.80 -0.07
N THR A 50 -20.38 -9.23 -0.28
CA THR A 50 -19.90 -9.64 -1.61
C THR A 50 -20.58 -10.92 -2.10
N SER A 51 -20.94 -11.84 -1.20
CA SER A 51 -21.77 -13.00 -1.52
C SER A 51 -23.18 -12.59 -1.99
N TRP A 52 -23.78 -11.60 -1.31
CA TRP A 52 -25.07 -11.05 -1.73
C TRP A 52 -24.95 -10.33 -3.09
N VAL A 53 -23.94 -9.47 -3.29
CA VAL A 53 -23.68 -8.78 -4.56
C VAL A 53 -23.51 -9.77 -5.70
N SER A 54 -22.72 -10.82 -5.51
CA SER A 54 -22.51 -11.87 -6.51
C SER A 54 -23.81 -12.55 -6.92
N ARG A 55 -24.66 -12.90 -5.95
CA ARG A 55 -25.96 -13.53 -6.20
C ARG A 55 -26.97 -12.59 -6.85
N TYR A 56 -27.06 -11.35 -6.36
CA TYR A 56 -28.04 -10.37 -6.83
C TYR A 56 -27.72 -9.86 -8.24
N TYR A 57 -26.44 -9.55 -8.51
CA TYR A 57 -25.98 -9.03 -9.80
C TYR A 57 -25.48 -10.12 -10.76
N LEU A 58 -25.65 -11.40 -10.41
CA LEU A 58 -25.26 -12.55 -11.24
C LEU A 58 -23.79 -12.51 -11.70
N SER A 59 -22.89 -12.07 -10.82
CA SER A 59 -21.44 -12.05 -11.06
C SER A 59 -20.73 -13.14 -10.25
N SER A 60 -19.47 -13.45 -10.59
CA SER A 60 -18.72 -14.41 -9.78
C SER A 60 -18.36 -13.81 -8.41
N TRP A 61 -18.40 -14.63 -7.36
CA TRP A 61 -18.02 -14.14 -6.03
C TRP A 61 -16.56 -13.69 -5.98
N GLY A 62 -15.69 -14.32 -6.78
CA GLY A 62 -14.30 -13.89 -6.95
C GLY A 62 -14.17 -12.47 -7.51
N GLU A 63 -15.01 -12.07 -8.48
CA GLU A 63 -15.03 -10.70 -8.99
C GLU A 63 -15.57 -9.71 -7.96
N ALA A 64 -16.66 -10.06 -7.25
CA ALA A 64 -17.21 -9.22 -6.19
C ALA A 64 -16.18 -8.98 -5.06
N LEU A 65 -15.46 -10.02 -4.62
CA LEU A 65 -14.37 -9.91 -3.64
C LEU A 65 -13.21 -9.07 -4.16
N LYS A 66 -12.80 -9.28 -5.42
CA LYS A 66 -11.74 -8.48 -6.05
C LYS A 66 -12.10 -7.00 -6.13
N CYS A 67 -13.38 -6.67 -6.36
CA CYS A 67 -13.89 -5.31 -6.36
C CYS A 67 -13.91 -4.69 -4.95
N ALA A 68 -14.29 -5.47 -3.94
CA ALA A 68 -14.24 -5.05 -2.54
C ALA A 68 -12.80 -4.88 -1.99
N ALA A 69 -11.83 -5.60 -2.57
CA ALA A 69 -10.44 -5.48 -2.20
C ALA A 69 -9.86 -4.12 -2.62
N PRO A 70 -9.25 -3.36 -1.69
CA PRO A 70 -8.44 -2.20 -2.03
C PRO A 70 -7.43 -2.56 -3.12
N ALA A 71 -7.25 -1.67 -4.10
CA ALA A 71 -6.26 -1.84 -5.16
C ALA A 71 -4.86 -2.16 -4.61
N ALA A 72 -4.56 -1.67 -3.41
CA ALA A 72 -3.31 -1.84 -2.71
C ALA A 72 -3.00 -3.27 -2.21
N ILE A 73 -4.01 -4.02 -1.75
CA ILE A 73 -3.83 -5.40 -1.27
C ILE A 73 -3.99 -6.43 -2.39
N ARG A 74 -4.50 -6.03 -3.56
CA ARG A 74 -4.53 -6.90 -4.75
C ARG A 74 -3.10 -7.34 -5.04
N THR A 75 -2.87 -8.64 -5.19
CA THR A 75 -1.53 -9.11 -5.48
C THR A 75 -1.22 -8.89 -6.95
N LYS A 76 -0.11 -8.22 -7.26
CA LYS A 76 0.42 -8.13 -8.61
C LYS A 76 1.16 -9.43 -8.94
N GLN A 77 0.70 -10.04 -10.02
CA GLN A 77 1.40 -11.15 -10.65
C GLN A 77 2.67 -10.62 -11.31
N ARG A 78 3.83 -11.03 -10.81
CA ARG A 78 5.13 -10.78 -11.44
C ARG A 78 5.68 -12.10 -11.96
N GLN A 79 5.69 -12.24 -13.28
CA GLN A 79 6.33 -13.37 -13.94
C GLN A 79 7.84 -13.17 -14.03
N THR A 80 8.60 -14.12 -13.51
CA THR A 80 10.05 -14.22 -13.67
C THR A 80 10.39 -15.49 -14.40
N ILE A 81 11.43 -15.41 -15.23
CA ILE A 81 11.94 -16.52 -16.02
C ILE A 81 13.04 -17.16 -15.18
N HIS A 82 12.84 -18.40 -14.79
CA HIS A 82 13.79 -19.20 -14.06
C HIS A 82 14.55 -20.10 -15.02
N LEU A 83 15.87 -20.20 -14.83
CA LEU A 83 16.72 -21.09 -15.63
C LEU A 83 16.62 -22.53 -15.10
N THR A 84 16.36 -23.48 -15.99
CA THR A 84 16.36 -24.93 -15.66
C THR A 84 17.41 -25.69 -16.47
N ALA A 85 17.91 -25.10 -17.56
CA ALA A 85 18.93 -25.68 -18.42
C ALA A 85 20.26 -25.92 -17.69
N THR A 86 20.90 -27.03 -18.02
CA THR A 86 22.27 -27.37 -17.63
C THR A 86 23.30 -26.59 -18.46
N LYS A 87 24.54 -26.51 -17.97
CA LYS A 87 25.64 -25.80 -18.68
C LYS A 87 25.85 -26.32 -20.12
N ASP A 88 25.79 -27.63 -20.32
CA ASP A 88 25.96 -28.25 -21.63
C ASP A 88 24.85 -27.87 -22.62
N GLU A 89 23.60 -27.81 -22.15
CA GLU A 89 22.47 -27.39 -22.97
C GLU A 89 22.60 -25.93 -23.40
N ILE A 90 23.07 -25.08 -22.50
CA ILE A 90 23.33 -23.66 -22.76
C ILE A 90 24.43 -23.51 -23.82
N GLU A 91 25.54 -24.24 -23.72
CA GLU A 91 26.62 -24.22 -24.71
C GLU A 91 26.16 -24.68 -26.10
N LYS A 92 25.42 -25.79 -26.16
CA LYS A 92 24.87 -26.30 -27.43
C LYS A 92 23.97 -25.28 -28.12
N LEU A 93 23.14 -24.59 -27.34
CA LEU A 93 22.23 -23.56 -27.85
C LEU A 93 22.93 -22.26 -28.23
N LYS A 94 23.97 -21.86 -27.51
CA LYS A 94 24.81 -20.70 -27.88
C LYS A 94 25.34 -20.82 -29.31
N ARG A 95 25.75 -22.03 -29.71
CA ARG A 95 26.31 -22.29 -31.06
C ARG A 95 25.22 -22.31 -32.14
N ARG A 96 24.06 -22.91 -31.86
CA ARG A 96 22.99 -23.14 -32.86
C ARG A 96 21.98 -22.00 -32.98
N ALA A 97 21.73 -21.26 -31.90
CA ALA A 97 20.70 -20.23 -31.84
C ALA A 97 21.15 -19.07 -30.96
N LYS A 98 21.82 -18.08 -31.57
CA LYS A 98 22.47 -16.95 -30.87
C LYS A 98 21.56 -16.25 -29.85
N LEU A 99 20.29 -16.00 -30.19
CA LEU A 99 19.35 -15.31 -29.29
C LEU A 99 18.90 -16.18 -28.11
N GLN A 100 18.60 -17.47 -28.34
CA GLN A 100 18.24 -18.43 -27.28
C GLN A 100 19.40 -18.62 -26.31
N GLY A 101 20.62 -18.84 -26.83
CA GLY A 101 21.81 -18.97 -26.00
C GLY A 101 22.11 -17.70 -25.20
N ARG A 102 21.91 -16.51 -25.78
CA ARG A 102 22.08 -15.24 -25.06
C ARG A 102 21.07 -15.11 -23.92
N VAL A 103 19.79 -15.41 -24.14
CA VAL A 103 18.77 -15.41 -23.08
C VAL A 103 19.19 -16.29 -21.89
N LEU A 104 19.60 -17.53 -22.16
CA LEU A 104 20.02 -18.45 -21.09
C LEU A 104 21.28 -17.96 -20.36
N THR A 105 22.19 -17.28 -21.08
CA THR A 105 23.40 -16.69 -20.47
C THR A 105 23.07 -15.58 -19.49
N GLU A 106 22.18 -14.66 -19.89
CA GLU A 106 21.76 -13.55 -19.01
C GLU A 106 21.07 -14.07 -17.74
N LEU A 107 20.27 -15.15 -17.85
CA LEU A 107 19.64 -15.80 -16.69
C LEU A 107 20.66 -16.54 -15.82
N THR A 108 21.76 -17.04 -16.40
CA THR A 108 22.84 -17.69 -15.64
C THR A 108 23.60 -16.67 -14.79
N ASN A 109 23.86 -15.47 -15.33
CA ASN A 109 24.68 -14.46 -14.67
C ASN A 109 23.94 -13.74 -13.54
N ASP A 110 22.65 -13.52 -13.70
CA ASP A 110 21.90 -12.60 -12.84
C ASP A 110 20.65 -13.22 -12.21
N GLY A 111 20.43 -14.51 -12.44
CA GLY A 111 19.30 -15.26 -11.89
C GLY A 111 17.97 -14.94 -12.55
N ASP A 112 16.90 -15.00 -11.75
CA ASP A 112 15.52 -14.89 -12.20
C ASP A 112 15.19 -13.46 -12.66
N LEU A 113 14.86 -13.30 -13.95
CA LEU A 113 14.56 -11.99 -14.56
C LEU A 113 13.12 -11.92 -15.07
N THR A 114 12.50 -10.75 -14.97
CA THR A 114 11.25 -10.49 -15.72
C THR A 114 11.51 -10.41 -17.22
N ILE A 115 10.48 -10.62 -18.04
CA ILE A 115 10.55 -10.45 -19.50
C ILE A 115 11.11 -9.07 -19.86
N ASN A 116 10.66 -8.01 -19.17
CA ASN A 116 11.11 -6.64 -19.44
C ASN A 116 12.59 -6.42 -19.08
N GLN A 117 13.07 -7.00 -17.98
CA GLN A 117 14.49 -6.92 -17.60
C GLN A 117 15.35 -7.68 -18.60
N LEU A 118 14.96 -8.90 -18.94
CA LEU A 118 15.66 -9.73 -19.92
C LEU A 118 15.70 -9.06 -21.30
N ALA A 119 14.57 -8.49 -21.75
CA ALA A 119 14.45 -7.73 -22.99
C ALA A 119 15.49 -6.59 -23.09
N LYS A 120 15.66 -5.83 -22.01
CA LYS A 120 16.67 -4.76 -21.95
C LYS A 120 18.09 -5.30 -22.11
N ARG A 121 18.41 -6.43 -21.46
CA ARG A 121 19.78 -7.01 -21.51
C ARG A 121 20.13 -7.61 -22.84
N VAL A 122 19.19 -8.30 -23.47
CA VAL A 122 19.38 -8.84 -24.80
C VAL A 122 19.17 -7.80 -25.92
N LYS A 123 18.85 -6.55 -25.55
CA LYS A 123 18.58 -5.43 -26.47
C LYS A 123 17.48 -5.75 -27.48
N LYS A 124 16.35 -6.27 -27.00
CA LYS A 124 15.17 -6.65 -27.79
C LYS A 124 13.88 -6.14 -27.15
N SER A 125 12.78 -6.18 -27.88
CA SER A 125 11.46 -5.85 -27.32
C SER A 125 10.88 -7.05 -26.56
N SER A 126 10.08 -6.78 -25.51
CA SER A 126 9.40 -7.83 -24.75
C SER A 126 8.47 -8.69 -25.60
N SER A 127 7.86 -8.11 -26.65
CA SER A 127 7.01 -8.86 -27.60
C SER A 127 7.82 -9.86 -28.42
N SER A 128 8.99 -9.47 -28.94
CA SER A 128 9.86 -10.33 -29.74
C SER A 128 10.45 -11.51 -28.97
N LEU A 129 10.54 -11.41 -27.65
CA LEU A 129 11.04 -12.49 -26.80
C LEU A 129 10.00 -13.56 -26.49
N ARG A 130 8.69 -13.30 -26.66
CA ARG A 130 7.64 -14.26 -26.26
C ARG A 130 7.77 -15.60 -26.97
N SER A 131 8.02 -15.59 -28.27
CA SER A 131 8.20 -16.82 -29.06
C SER A 131 9.46 -17.58 -28.65
N VAL A 132 10.56 -16.87 -28.37
CA VAL A 132 11.81 -17.46 -27.89
C VAL A 132 11.62 -18.13 -26.54
N LEU A 133 10.94 -17.46 -25.60
CA LEU A 133 10.63 -18.01 -24.28
C LEU A 133 9.70 -19.21 -24.37
N ALA A 134 8.67 -19.17 -25.23
CA ALA A 134 7.79 -20.31 -25.46
C ALA A 134 8.56 -21.55 -25.97
N LEU A 135 9.50 -21.36 -26.90
CA LEU A 135 10.35 -22.45 -27.41
C LEU A 135 11.29 -23.01 -26.34
N LEU A 136 11.90 -22.14 -25.52
CA LEU A 136 12.79 -22.57 -24.43
C LEU A 136 12.01 -23.30 -23.33
N GLN A 137 10.81 -22.83 -23.00
CA GLN A 137 9.92 -23.45 -22.02
C GLN A 137 9.41 -24.80 -22.53
N GLY A 138 9.04 -24.91 -23.81
CA GLY A 138 8.65 -26.18 -24.44
C GLY A 138 9.77 -27.23 -24.41
N LYS A 139 11.04 -26.79 -24.43
CA LYS A 139 12.23 -27.63 -24.24
C LYS A 139 12.61 -27.86 -22.77
N LYS A 140 11.83 -27.34 -21.81
CA LYS A 140 12.09 -27.40 -20.36
C LYS A 140 13.42 -26.79 -19.93
N LEU A 141 13.95 -25.85 -20.72
CA LEU A 141 15.22 -25.16 -20.44
C LEU A 141 15.05 -23.93 -19.54
N ILE A 142 13.81 -23.44 -19.47
CA ILE A 142 13.38 -22.40 -18.55
C ILE A 142 12.02 -22.77 -17.99
N ASP A 143 11.69 -22.19 -16.85
CA ASP A 143 10.35 -22.20 -16.28
C ASP A 143 9.87 -20.76 -16.06
N ILE A 144 8.57 -20.52 -16.27
CA ILE A 144 7.98 -19.21 -15.99
C ILE A 144 7.37 -19.27 -14.60
N ARG A 145 8.13 -18.78 -13.63
CA ARG A 145 7.65 -18.69 -12.25
C ARG A 145 6.78 -17.45 -12.09
N VAL A 146 5.70 -17.64 -11.36
CA VAL A 146 4.78 -16.57 -11.03
C VAL A 146 4.99 -16.21 -9.56
N ASN A 147 5.56 -15.03 -9.33
CA ASN A 147 5.68 -14.48 -7.99
C ASN A 147 4.55 -13.49 -7.77
N PHE A 148 3.87 -13.60 -6.64
CA PHE A 148 2.82 -12.68 -6.23
C PHE A 148 3.43 -11.69 -5.24
N ARG A 149 3.32 -10.38 -5.52
CA ARG A 149 3.69 -9.33 -4.56
C ARG A 149 2.50 -8.39 -4.35
N PRO A 150 2.29 -7.85 -3.14
CA PRO A 150 1.29 -6.81 -2.92
C PRO A 150 1.45 -5.67 -3.92
N ASN A 151 0.34 -5.13 -4.45
CA ASN A 151 0.39 -4.01 -5.39
C ASN A 151 0.99 -2.75 -4.76
N SER A 152 0.74 -2.55 -3.47
CA SER A 152 1.31 -1.48 -2.66
C SER A 152 1.81 -2.02 -1.33
N GLN A 153 2.83 -1.36 -0.79
CA GLN A 153 3.47 -1.73 0.47
C GLN A 153 3.70 -0.49 1.31
N LYS A 154 3.91 -0.73 2.60
CA LYS A 154 4.48 0.23 3.54
C LYS A 154 5.66 0.95 2.89
N LYS A 155 5.62 2.28 2.87
CA LYS A 155 6.74 3.07 2.37
C LYS A 155 7.74 3.22 3.49
N TYR A 156 9.00 2.98 3.22
CA TYR A 156 10.06 3.34 4.14
C TYR A 156 10.86 4.50 3.55
N ALA A 157 11.34 5.38 4.40
CA ALA A 157 12.37 6.33 4.04
C ALA A 157 13.51 6.29 5.04
N THR A 158 14.67 6.73 4.59
CA THR A 158 15.83 6.86 5.45
C THR A 158 15.73 8.16 6.23
N PHE A 159 15.84 8.04 7.54
CA PHE A 159 15.97 9.15 8.46
C PHE A 159 17.35 9.14 9.10
N VAL A 160 17.78 10.29 9.57
CA VAL A 160 19.11 10.53 10.13
C VAL A 160 18.94 11.03 11.57
N THR A 161 19.68 10.42 12.50
CA THR A 161 19.87 10.92 13.86
C THR A 161 21.36 11.02 14.20
N LEU A 162 21.69 11.66 15.32
CA LEU A 162 23.06 11.70 15.84
C LEU A 162 23.37 10.35 16.51
N ALA A 163 24.49 9.72 16.14
CA ALA A 163 24.90 8.44 16.72
C ALA A 163 25.51 8.59 18.13
N LYS A 164 25.80 9.82 18.55
CA LYS A 164 26.47 10.16 19.82
C LYS A 164 25.91 11.44 20.44
N PRO A 165 26.10 11.66 21.74
CA PRO A 165 25.77 12.92 22.39
C PRO A 165 26.43 14.12 21.70
N ILE A 166 25.72 15.26 21.67
CA ILE A 166 26.21 16.50 21.01
C ILE A 166 27.58 16.92 21.53
N SER A 167 27.88 16.73 22.81
CA SER A 167 29.17 17.05 23.43
C SER A 167 30.33 16.29 22.79
N GLU A 168 30.19 14.98 22.60
CA GLU A 168 31.21 14.12 21.97
C GLU A 168 31.40 14.44 20.50
N ILE A 169 30.30 14.72 19.79
CA ILE A 169 30.35 15.12 18.39
C ILE A 169 31.10 16.45 18.26
N LYS A 170 30.80 17.45 19.11
CA LYS A 170 31.49 18.74 19.12
C LYS A 170 32.98 18.62 19.46
N GLN A 171 33.36 17.71 20.36
CA GLN A 171 34.77 17.43 20.67
C GLN A 171 35.51 16.76 19.50
N GLY A 172 34.84 15.88 18.74
CA GLY A 172 35.40 15.28 17.52
C GLY A 172 35.42 16.20 16.29
N MET A 173 34.63 17.29 16.31
CA MET A 173 34.51 18.26 15.21
C MET A 173 35.76 19.13 15.01
N THR A 174 36.55 19.36 16.05
CA THR A 174 37.58 20.41 16.07
C THR A 174 38.80 20.09 15.19
N SER A 175 39.09 18.82 14.92
CA SER A 175 40.25 18.41 14.10
C SER A 175 39.89 17.72 12.77
N THR A 176 38.74 17.04 12.69
CA THR A 176 38.45 16.11 11.57
C THR A 176 37.54 16.71 10.49
N LEU A 177 36.82 17.79 10.78
CA LEU A 177 35.76 18.33 9.90
C LEU A 177 36.07 19.72 9.30
N GLN A 178 37.14 20.39 9.73
CA GLN A 178 37.62 21.62 9.08
C GLN A 178 37.96 21.41 7.60
N ARG A 179 38.37 20.21 7.21
CA ARG A 179 38.71 19.82 5.83
C ARG A 179 37.52 19.28 5.02
N ALA A 180 36.33 19.16 5.62
CA ALA A 180 35.15 18.56 5.02
C ALA A 180 33.91 19.45 5.27
N PRO A 181 33.82 20.64 4.64
CA PRO A 181 32.81 21.65 4.95
C PRO A 181 31.37 21.13 4.81
N LYS A 182 31.11 20.25 3.84
CA LYS A 182 29.79 19.63 3.66
C LYS A 182 29.40 18.62 4.75
N GLN A 183 30.37 17.93 5.34
CA GLN A 183 30.11 17.06 6.49
C GLN A 183 29.84 17.89 7.75
N ALA A 184 30.57 18.99 7.93
CA ALA A 184 30.37 19.93 9.04
C ALA A 184 28.99 20.60 8.95
N GLU A 185 28.55 20.99 7.75
CA GLU A 185 27.23 21.59 7.49
C GLU A 185 26.08 20.65 7.88
N ILE A 186 26.17 19.36 7.51
CA ILE A 186 25.20 18.35 7.91
C ILE A 186 25.13 18.22 9.43
N LEU A 187 26.27 18.06 10.11
CA LEU A 187 26.30 17.92 11.58
C LEU A 187 25.81 19.18 12.29
N HIS A 188 26.16 20.35 11.79
CA HIS A 188 25.66 21.62 12.33
C HIS A 188 24.13 21.71 12.21
N ASN A 189 23.56 21.30 11.07
CA ASN A 189 22.11 21.26 10.87
C ASN A 189 21.44 20.29 11.87
N LEU A 190 21.99 19.08 12.02
CA LEU A 190 21.46 18.07 12.96
C LEU A 190 21.56 18.51 14.43
N ILE A 191 22.67 19.15 14.82
CA ILE A 191 22.86 19.66 16.19
C ILE A 191 21.91 20.84 16.46
N SER A 192 21.79 21.78 15.51
CA SER A 192 20.92 22.96 15.66
C SER A 192 19.44 22.56 15.65
N GLY A 193 19.10 21.51 14.90
CA GLY A 193 17.76 20.94 14.78
C GLY A 193 17.51 19.74 15.69
N TYR A 194 18.27 19.57 16.80
CA TYR A 194 18.22 18.35 17.62
C TYR A 194 16.80 17.93 18.05
N ASN A 195 15.94 18.89 18.38
CA ASN A 195 14.55 18.64 18.78
C ASN A 195 13.64 18.14 17.64
N ARG A 196 14.14 18.11 16.40
CA ARG A 196 13.45 17.62 15.21
C ARG A 196 14.01 16.29 14.71
N LEU A 197 14.96 15.69 15.45
CA LEU A 197 15.49 14.38 15.12
C LEU A 197 14.49 13.27 15.49
N PRO A 198 14.46 12.17 14.71
CA PRO A 198 15.23 11.95 13.48
C PRO A 198 14.63 12.74 12.29
N ILE A 199 15.48 13.22 11.36
CA ILE A 199 15.06 14.00 10.18
C ILE A 199 15.19 13.20 8.88
N SER A 200 14.33 13.44 7.89
CA SER A 200 14.42 12.79 6.58
C SER A 200 15.78 13.05 5.93
N SER A 201 16.45 12.00 5.46
CA SER A 201 17.72 12.14 4.73
C SER A 201 17.54 12.97 3.46
N ALA A 202 16.42 12.80 2.76
CA ALA A 202 16.13 13.56 1.54
C ALA A 202 15.97 15.06 1.82
N GLU A 203 15.28 15.42 2.91
CA GLU A 203 15.13 16.81 3.36
C GLU A 203 16.47 17.41 3.79
N LEU A 204 17.23 16.68 4.61
CA LEU A 204 18.55 17.10 5.09
C LEU A 204 19.52 17.35 3.94
N LEU A 205 19.60 16.42 2.98
CA LEU A 205 20.46 16.53 1.80
C LEU A 205 20.05 17.71 0.91
N LYS A 206 18.75 17.98 0.77
CA LYS A 206 18.23 19.13 0.03
C LYS A 206 18.58 20.46 0.71
N THR A 207 18.38 20.54 2.03
CA THR A 207 18.65 21.77 2.82
C THR A 207 20.14 22.08 2.90
N THR A 208 21.00 21.07 3.01
CA THR A 208 22.47 21.22 3.07
C THR A 208 23.12 21.27 1.67
N ASN A 209 22.33 21.02 0.62
CA ASN A 209 22.80 20.86 -0.75
C ASN A 209 24.00 19.89 -0.84
N THR A 210 23.79 18.65 -0.35
CA THR A 210 24.82 17.59 -0.27
C THR A 210 24.36 16.27 -0.89
N SER A 211 25.27 15.29 -0.93
CA SER A 211 25.03 13.96 -1.50
C SER A 211 24.85 12.88 -0.42
N LEU A 212 24.16 11.80 -0.78
CA LEU A 212 24.04 10.60 0.06
C LEU A 212 25.41 10.00 0.42
N THR A 213 26.41 10.11 -0.46
CA THR A 213 27.77 9.65 -0.18
C THR A 213 28.44 10.42 0.97
N THR A 214 28.11 11.70 1.12
CA THR A 214 28.61 12.54 2.23
C THR A 214 28.00 12.09 3.55
N LEU A 215 26.70 11.79 3.53
CA LEU A 215 25.97 11.28 4.68
C LEU A 215 26.45 9.88 5.10
N GLN A 216 26.68 8.97 4.15
CA GLN A 216 27.27 7.64 4.41
C GLN A 216 28.70 7.73 4.97
N ALA A 217 29.47 8.75 4.59
CA ALA A 217 30.80 8.96 5.17
C ALA A 217 30.73 9.36 6.66
N LEU A 218 29.71 10.14 7.05
CA LEU A 218 29.46 10.46 8.46
C LEU A 218 28.97 9.24 9.25
N GLU A 219 28.17 8.38 8.63
CA GLU A 219 27.71 7.12 9.21
C GLU A 219 28.88 6.17 9.49
N ARG A 220 29.80 6.00 8.53
CA ARG A 220 31.03 5.20 8.72
C ARG A 220 31.94 5.73 9.82
N LYS A 221 31.90 7.04 10.08
CA LYS A 221 32.62 7.69 11.18
C LYS A 221 31.87 7.56 12.53
N ASN A 222 30.72 6.90 12.55
CA ASN A 222 29.86 6.74 13.72
C ASN A 222 29.46 8.10 14.34
N LEU A 223 29.17 9.08 13.49
CA LEU A 223 28.70 10.42 13.90
C LEU A 223 27.20 10.60 13.67
N VAL A 224 26.64 9.87 12.71
CA VAL A 224 25.21 9.83 12.41
C VAL A 224 24.77 8.38 12.25
N GLU A 225 23.51 8.11 12.51
CA GLU A 225 22.88 6.80 12.30
C GLU A 225 21.75 6.96 11.28
N LEU A 226 21.71 6.05 10.30
CA LEU A 226 20.65 5.98 9.31
C LEU A 226 19.64 4.90 9.69
N GLN A 227 18.39 5.31 9.88
CA GLN A 227 17.30 4.41 10.24
C GLN A 227 16.26 4.38 9.12
N SER A 228 15.74 3.19 8.84
CA SER A 228 14.62 3.01 7.91
C SER A 228 13.32 3.13 8.69
N ILE A 229 12.60 4.24 8.49
CA ILE A 229 11.34 4.54 9.20
C ILE A 229 10.18 4.42 8.21
N GLU A 230 9.08 3.80 8.65
CA GLU A 230 7.84 3.72 7.90
C GLU A 230 7.23 5.13 7.75
N ILE A 231 6.93 5.53 6.52
CA ILE A 231 6.23 6.77 6.19
C ILE A 231 4.82 6.44 5.74
N ILE A 232 3.85 7.03 6.43
CA ILE A 232 2.44 7.07 6.01
C ILE A 232 2.28 8.21 5.02
N ARG A 233 1.80 7.91 3.80
CA ARG A 233 1.51 8.96 2.81
C ARG A 233 0.17 9.59 3.17
N ASN A 234 0.19 10.83 3.63
CA ASN A 234 -1.02 11.61 3.83
C ASN A 234 -1.27 12.51 2.61
N PRO A 235 -2.31 12.26 1.81
CA PRO A 235 -2.63 13.05 0.62
C PRO A 235 -3.13 14.48 0.92
N TRP A 236 -3.44 14.79 2.19
CA TRP A 236 -3.80 16.13 2.64
C TRP A 236 -2.87 16.55 3.77
N ASP A 237 -2.37 17.78 3.71
CA ASP A 237 -1.65 18.36 4.83
C ASP A 237 -2.67 18.87 5.85
N SER A 238 -3.01 18.03 6.83
CA SER A 238 -3.92 18.37 7.93
C SER A 238 -3.48 19.63 8.68
N LYS A 239 -2.18 19.97 8.65
CA LYS A 239 -1.63 21.16 9.33
C LYS A 239 -1.97 22.47 8.63
N LEU A 240 -2.38 22.42 7.36
CA LEU A 240 -2.81 23.59 6.60
C LEU A 240 -4.32 23.84 6.72
N ILE A 241 -5.06 22.97 7.42
CA ILE A 241 -6.51 23.05 7.54
C ILE A 241 -6.85 23.59 8.93
N GLU A 242 -7.62 24.67 8.96
CA GLU A 242 -8.09 25.28 10.21
C GLU A 242 -9.05 24.34 10.94
N LYS A 243 -8.87 24.21 12.26
CA LYS A 243 -9.75 23.40 13.10
C LYS A 243 -11.08 24.10 13.31
N THR A 244 -12.16 23.34 13.30
CA THR A 244 -13.53 23.87 13.45
C THR A 244 -14.26 23.26 14.65
N GLU A 245 -15.08 24.10 15.27
CA GLU A 245 -15.94 23.74 16.41
C GLU A 245 -17.39 23.47 15.95
N PRO A 246 -18.22 22.76 16.75
CA PRO A 246 -19.60 22.50 16.38
C PRO A 246 -20.37 23.81 16.25
N LEU A 247 -21.19 23.94 15.21
CA LEU A 247 -22.05 25.11 15.02
C LEU A 247 -23.36 24.95 15.81
N SER A 248 -23.96 26.07 16.17
CA SER A 248 -25.30 26.09 16.76
C SER A 248 -26.33 25.60 15.76
N LEU A 249 -27.09 24.58 16.15
CA LEU A 249 -28.15 24.00 15.33
C LEU A 249 -29.45 24.81 15.45
N ASN A 250 -30.21 24.89 14.37
CA ASN A 250 -31.59 25.39 14.42
C ASN A 250 -32.57 24.31 14.92
N SER A 251 -33.84 24.67 15.12
CA SER A 251 -34.88 23.76 15.63
C SER A 251 -35.00 22.47 14.82
N ASP A 252 -35.00 22.56 13.49
CA ASP A 252 -35.20 21.41 12.61
C ASP A 252 -33.99 20.46 12.66
N GLN A 253 -32.79 21.02 12.69
CA GLN A 253 -31.55 20.27 12.83
C GLN A 253 -31.44 19.60 14.21
N ILE A 254 -31.83 20.29 15.29
CA ILE A 254 -31.87 19.72 16.65
C ILE A 254 -32.78 18.49 16.67
N ASN A 255 -33.98 18.60 16.11
CA ASN A 255 -34.94 17.49 16.05
C ASN A 255 -34.38 16.31 15.25
N ALA A 256 -33.78 16.57 14.07
CA ALA A 256 -33.18 15.53 13.24
C ALA A 256 -32.02 14.81 13.94
N VAL A 257 -31.11 15.57 14.58
CA VAL A 257 -29.99 15.01 15.35
C VAL A 257 -30.51 14.19 16.52
N ALA A 258 -31.51 14.68 17.26
CA ALA A 258 -32.08 13.98 18.42
C ALA A 258 -32.76 12.65 18.02
N GLU A 259 -33.44 12.58 16.88
CA GLU A 259 -34.05 11.35 16.39
C GLU A 259 -33.00 10.31 16.00
N ILE A 260 -31.97 10.72 15.25
CA ILE A 260 -30.89 9.82 14.85
C ILE A 260 -30.08 9.37 16.07
N HIS A 261 -29.81 10.26 17.03
CA HIS A 261 -29.14 9.91 18.29
C HIS A 261 -29.91 8.84 19.07
N ARG A 262 -31.24 8.91 19.14
CA ARG A 262 -32.05 7.87 19.82
C ARG A 262 -31.87 6.50 19.18
N ALA A 263 -31.82 6.43 17.85
CA ALA A 263 -31.58 5.17 17.15
C ALA A 263 -30.16 4.62 17.40
N ILE A 264 -29.16 5.51 17.44
CA ILE A 264 -27.76 5.16 17.78
C ILE A 264 -27.68 4.62 19.21
N GLU A 265 -28.31 5.27 20.19
CA GLU A 265 -28.33 4.78 21.59
C GLU A 265 -29.04 3.43 21.73
N ALA A 266 -30.09 3.19 20.96
CA ALA A 266 -30.82 1.94 20.97
C ALA A 266 -30.11 0.80 20.21
N ASN A 267 -28.98 1.06 19.54
CA ASN A 267 -28.30 0.12 18.64
C ASN A 267 -29.23 -0.50 17.58
N LEU A 268 -30.20 0.29 17.09
CA LEU A 268 -31.17 -0.15 16.10
C LEU A 268 -30.73 0.23 14.69
N PRO A 269 -30.60 -0.72 13.75
CA PRO A 269 -30.33 -0.39 12.35
C PRO A 269 -31.55 0.31 11.75
N GLN A 270 -31.46 1.63 11.55
CA GLN A 270 -32.52 2.45 10.98
C GLN A 270 -32.01 3.25 9.79
N THR A 271 -32.92 3.55 8.85
CA THR A 271 -32.64 4.37 7.67
C THR A 271 -33.42 5.67 7.79
N PHE A 272 -32.71 6.79 7.67
CA PHE A 272 -33.28 8.13 7.73
C PHE A 272 -33.07 8.86 6.41
N LEU A 273 -34.06 9.66 6.00
CA LEU A 273 -33.93 10.61 4.90
C LEU A 273 -33.85 12.04 5.47
N LEU A 274 -32.67 12.65 5.46
CA LEU A 274 -32.50 14.05 5.82
C LEU A 274 -32.78 14.94 4.61
N HIS A 275 -34.02 15.40 4.48
CA HIS A 275 -34.44 16.27 3.38
C HIS A 275 -34.17 17.75 3.70
N GLY A 276 -33.56 18.46 2.75
CA GLY A 276 -33.35 19.91 2.85
C GLY A 276 -32.65 20.46 1.61
N VAL A 277 -32.92 21.71 1.25
CA VAL A 277 -32.27 22.39 0.11
C VAL A 277 -30.77 22.58 0.34
N THR A 278 -29.99 22.90 -0.70
CA THR A 278 -28.59 23.30 -0.53
C THR A 278 -28.50 24.52 0.39
N GLY A 279 -27.50 24.57 1.28
CA GLY A 279 -27.35 25.66 2.25
C GLY A 279 -28.15 25.51 3.55
N SER A 280 -29.09 24.57 3.65
CA SER A 280 -29.86 24.30 4.89
C SER A 280 -29.06 23.70 6.05
N GLY A 281 -27.75 23.51 5.89
CA GLY A 281 -26.87 23.00 6.96
C GLY A 281 -26.88 21.48 7.17
N LYS A 282 -27.36 20.67 6.20
CA LYS A 282 -27.30 19.19 6.29
C LYS A 282 -25.92 18.64 6.66
N THR A 283 -24.85 19.25 6.14
CA THR A 283 -23.48 18.84 6.47
C THR A 283 -23.19 18.98 7.97
N GLU A 284 -23.68 20.03 8.63
CA GLU A 284 -23.48 20.19 10.07
C GLU A 284 -24.21 19.10 10.86
N VAL A 285 -25.42 18.73 10.44
CA VAL A 285 -26.14 17.57 11.01
C VAL A 285 -25.29 16.30 10.90
N TYR A 286 -24.67 16.03 9.75
CA TYR A 286 -23.78 14.88 9.58
C TYR A 286 -22.56 14.95 10.52
N LEU A 287 -21.91 16.11 10.64
CA LEU A 287 -20.74 16.29 11.51
C LEU A 287 -21.08 16.06 12.99
N GLN A 288 -22.24 16.51 13.45
CA GLN A 288 -22.72 16.31 14.82
C GLN A 288 -23.01 14.83 15.10
N ILE A 289 -23.70 14.15 14.18
CA ILE A 289 -24.00 12.71 14.30
C ILE A 289 -22.70 11.89 14.33
N ILE A 290 -21.75 12.20 13.44
CA ILE A 290 -20.46 11.52 13.39
C ILE A 290 -19.68 11.74 14.69
N ALA A 291 -19.66 12.95 15.23
CA ALA A 291 -19.01 13.24 16.51
C ALA A 291 -19.55 12.34 17.64
N THR A 292 -20.87 12.10 17.69
CA THR A 292 -21.51 11.20 18.65
C THR A 292 -21.04 9.75 18.50
N VAL A 293 -20.97 9.24 17.27
CA VAL A 293 -20.49 7.88 16.99
C VAL A 293 -19.00 7.73 17.33
N LEU A 294 -18.18 8.73 17.00
CA LEU A 294 -16.76 8.73 17.35
C LEU A 294 -16.52 8.77 18.86
N ASN A 295 -17.35 9.49 19.63
CA ASN A 295 -17.29 9.49 21.10
C ASN A 295 -17.59 8.11 21.71
N LYS A 296 -18.30 7.24 20.99
CA LYS A 296 -18.51 5.83 21.34
C LYS A 296 -17.37 4.90 20.90
N LYS A 297 -16.30 5.44 20.30
CA LYS A 297 -15.18 4.69 19.69
C LYS A 297 -15.62 3.79 18.55
N GLU A 298 -16.67 4.19 17.83
CA GLU A 298 -17.15 3.52 16.62
C GLU A 298 -16.75 4.33 15.38
N GLY A 299 -16.71 3.66 14.23
CA GLY A 299 -16.36 4.30 12.95
C GLY A 299 -17.59 4.84 12.20
N ALA A 300 -17.38 5.87 11.38
CA ALA A 300 -18.40 6.40 10.48
C ALA A 300 -17.93 6.37 9.02
N ILE A 301 -18.83 5.98 8.11
CA ILE A 301 -18.57 6.00 6.66
C ILE A 301 -19.45 7.05 6.02
N ILE A 302 -18.84 8.01 5.32
CA ILE A 302 -19.55 8.96 4.47
C ILE A 302 -19.28 8.68 3.00
N LEU A 303 -20.34 8.47 2.24
CA LEU A 303 -20.28 8.28 0.79
C LEU A 303 -20.71 9.57 0.10
N ILE A 304 -19.81 10.12 -0.72
CA ILE A 304 -20.01 11.39 -1.44
C ILE A 304 -19.89 11.09 -2.94
N PRO A 305 -20.71 11.71 -3.81
CA PRO A 305 -20.53 11.60 -5.26
C PRO A 305 -19.11 11.97 -5.68
N GLU A 306 -18.53 11.26 -6.66
CA GLU A 306 -17.12 11.44 -7.05
C GLU A 306 -16.77 12.89 -7.40
N ILE A 307 -17.64 13.57 -8.14
CA ILE A 307 -17.46 14.98 -8.54
C ILE A 307 -17.56 15.96 -7.36
N SER A 308 -18.17 15.55 -6.25
CA SER A 308 -18.44 16.39 -5.09
C SER A 308 -17.38 16.26 -4.00
N LEU A 309 -16.39 15.37 -4.18
CA LEU A 309 -15.23 15.29 -3.29
C LEU A 309 -14.25 16.44 -3.60
N THR A 310 -14.72 17.65 -3.35
CA THR A 310 -13.94 18.86 -3.44
C THR A 310 -13.00 18.98 -2.24
N PRO A 311 -11.84 19.64 -2.40
CA PRO A 311 -10.99 19.99 -1.26
C PRO A 311 -11.77 20.66 -0.13
N GLN A 312 -12.78 21.49 -0.44
CA GLN A 312 -13.64 22.13 0.55
C GLN A 312 -14.41 21.12 1.41
N THR A 313 -14.99 20.07 0.83
CA THR A 313 -15.71 19.04 1.59
C THR A 313 -14.75 18.30 2.49
N VAL A 314 -13.60 17.85 1.96
CA VAL A 314 -12.56 17.18 2.75
C VAL A 314 -12.07 18.07 3.90
N SER A 315 -11.80 19.35 3.63
CA SER A 315 -11.37 20.33 4.65
C SER A 315 -12.38 20.52 5.76
N ARG A 316 -13.70 20.37 5.51
CA ARG A 316 -14.69 20.42 6.59
C ARG A 316 -14.58 19.22 7.54
N PHE A 317 -14.44 18.01 7.00
CA PHE A 317 -14.27 16.81 7.83
C PHE A 317 -12.92 16.80 8.54
N VAL A 318 -11.84 17.16 7.86
CA VAL A 318 -10.49 17.25 8.46
C VAL A 318 -10.40 18.39 9.46
N GLY A 319 -11.04 19.54 9.20
CA GLY A 319 -11.12 20.64 10.17
C GLY A 319 -11.87 20.23 11.44
N ARG A 320 -12.91 19.41 11.30
CA ARG A 320 -13.74 18.94 12.42
C ARG A 320 -13.09 17.82 13.24
N PHE A 321 -12.49 16.83 12.57
CA PHE A 321 -12.02 15.59 13.20
C PHE A 321 -10.50 15.42 13.16
N GLY A 322 -9.77 16.39 12.60
CA GLY A 322 -8.32 16.40 12.52
C GLY A 322 -7.77 15.21 11.74
N GLU A 323 -6.83 14.51 12.36
CA GLU A 323 -6.17 13.36 11.75
C GLU A 323 -7.02 12.09 11.82
N ASN A 324 -8.17 12.06 12.50
CA ASN A 324 -9.03 10.86 12.60
C ASN A 324 -9.95 10.73 11.38
N VAL A 325 -9.43 11.01 10.18
CA VAL A 325 -10.18 10.92 8.92
C VAL A 325 -9.35 10.15 7.91
N ALA A 326 -9.98 9.19 7.24
CA ALA A 326 -9.48 8.56 6.04
C ALA A 326 -10.35 8.97 4.85
N VAL A 327 -9.73 9.35 3.74
CA VAL A 327 -10.45 9.77 2.53
C VAL A 327 -9.94 8.95 1.35
N LEU A 328 -10.87 8.43 0.56
CA LEU A 328 -10.60 7.53 -0.57
C LEU A 328 -11.19 8.12 -1.85
N HIS A 329 -10.35 8.35 -2.87
CA HIS A 329 -10.81 8.82 -4.18
C HIS A 329 -9.92 8.40 -5.35
N SER A 330 -10.42 8.61 -6.57
CA SER A 330 -9.79 8.16 -7.82
C SER A 330 -8.40 8.76 -8.06
N ARG A 331 -8.14 10.01 -7.64
CA ARG A 331 -6.82 10.66 -7.79
C ARG A 331 -5.72 10.18 -6.82
N LEU A 332 -6.03 9.36 -5.82
CA LEU A 332 -5.01 8.82 -4.92
C LEU A 332 -4.17 7.77 -5.63
N SER A 333 -2.86 7.82 -5.41
CA SER A 333 -1.94 6.75 -5.81
C SER A 333 -2.24 5.44 -5.08
N ASP A 334 -1.81 4.31 -5.63
CA ASP A 334 -1.93 2.99 -4.97
C ASP A 334 -1.27 2.97 -3.59
N GLY A 335 -0.22 3.78 -3.40
CA GLY A 335 0.43 4.03 -2.12
C GLY A 335 -0.48 4.68 -1.10
N GLU A 336 -1.04 5.84 -1.44
CA GLU A 336 -1.92 6.59 -0.53
C GLU A 336 -3.19 5.80 -0.22
N ARG A 337 -3.79 5.12 -1.21
CA ARG A 337 -4.96 4.27 -0.98
C ARG A 337 -4.67 3.13 0.01
N TYR A 338 -3.46 2.56 -0.03
CA TYR A 338 -3.03 1.55 0.94
C TYR A 338 -3.00 2.13 2.35
N ASP A 339 -2.36 3.29 2.50
CA ASP A 339 -2.14 3.93 3.80
C ASP A 339 -3.50 4.36 4.42
N GLN A 340 -4.41 4.92 3.61
CA GLN A 340 -5.77 5.25 4.05
C GLN A 340 -6.58 3.99 4.44
N TRP A 341 -6.45 2.91 3.68
CA TRP A 341 -7.12 1.65 4.01
C TRP A 341 -6.57 1.01 5.30
N GLN A 342 -5.25 1.03 5.49
CA GLN A 342 -4.63 0.55 6.72
C GLN A 342 -5.14 1.34 7.93
N LYS A 343 -5.24 2.66 7.80
CA LYS A 343 -5.77 3.54 8.84
C LYS A 343 -7.20 3.18 9.26
N VAL A 344 -8.07 2.90 8.28
CA VAL A 344 -9.44 2.40 8.54
C VAL A 344 -9.41 1.02 9.19
N ARG A 345 -8.51 0.12 8.73
CA ARG A 345 -8.38 -1.24 9.26
C ARG A 345 -7.85 -1.27 10.70
N SER A 346 -6.90 -0.39 11.05
CA SER A 346 -6.33 -0.31 12.40
C SER A 346 -7.20 0.47 13.39
N GLY A 347 -8.22 1.18 12.91
CA GLY A 347 -9.09 2.04 13.73
C GLY A 347 -8.45 3.38 14.10
N GLU A 348 -7.41 3.79 13.37
CA GLU A 348 -6.77 5.12 13.49
C GLU A 348 -7.58 6.23 12.77
N ALA A 349 -8.62 5.86 12.01
CA ALA A 349 -9.55 6.75 11.34
C ALA A 349 -11.00 6.27 11.45
#